data_AF-A0A5C6VRC5-F1
#
_entry.id   AF-A0A5C6VRC5-F1
#
_cell.length_a   1.000
_cell.length_b   1.000
_cell.length_c   1.000
_cell.angle_alpha   90.00
_cell.angle_beta   90.00
_cell.angle_gamma   90.00
#
_symmetry.space_group_name_H-M   'P 1'
#
loop_
_entity.id
_entity.type
_entity.pdbx_description
1 polymer ?
#
loop_
_entity_poly.entity_id
_entity_poly.type
_entity_poly.pdbx_seq_one_letter_code
_entity_poly.pdbx_strand_id
1 'polypeptide(L)'
;MTVAAPLILNVDDNDGARYAKTRVLVHAGFEVIEAATGQGALDQVRTHSPAIVLLDVKLPDISGIEVCSMLKRDPQTRSTLILQTSAAAVQSFDKVRALDGGADSYLTEPIEPAELVANVRALLRLHCAEEALRDADRRKDQFLATLAHELRNPLAPIRNAVELMDPRYHAAEDAVRDARMIARRQVEHLSRLVDDLLDVSRITHGKIALQIECVQVDAAVATAVEANQPFITKKQHTLHVNVPDKACMIYGDPIRVAQVISNLLSNAAKYTPEGGVLELDVSAADGSVTIRMRDNGIGIPSNELADVFNLFMQSEDSLARSEGGLGIGLSLAKTLTELHGGTIEAFSAGLGMGSEFVVTLPMVVQQAAIEPEPATLGASANAAPRAQSADTGAAGPPAGDSAAGSAAGSAAESSAESSAGSAAESTPESAPESAPGTRRRVMVVDDSVDGAESMSILLEMLGHEVRVMYDGAAAIATASEFKPEVVLLDIGLPGIDGYQVARALRAEPATAGALLIALTGYGQESDRQRTRDAGFDHHLVKPASLDDIERVIAANGAGGVPRNPGTTAQPDAAQPNAAQPDVTE
;
A
#
# COMPACT_ATOMS: atom_id res chain seq x y z
N MET A 1 12.92 -16.54 21.56
CA MET A 1 14.02 -16.38 20.58
C MET A 1 15.22 -15.80 21.31
N THR A 2 16.36 -16.49 21.32
CA THR A 2 17.63 -15.91 21.78
C THR A 2 18.08 -14.92 20.72
N VAL A 3 17.91 -13.62 20.99
CA VAL A 3 18.50 -12.54 20.19
C VAL A 3 20.01 -12.82 20.14
N ALA A 4 20.59 -12.89 18.94
CA ALA A 4 22.03 -13.07 18.78
C ALA A 4 22.76 -11.97 19.58
N ALA A 5 23.81 -12.35 20.31
CA ALA A 5 24.54 -11.40 21.13
C ALA A 5 25.18 -10.33 20.22
N PRO A 6 25.10 -9.03 20.57
CA PRO A 6 25.73 -7.99 19.77
C PRO A 6 27.24 -8.25 19.66
N LEU A 7 27.76 -8.24 18.43
CA LEU A 7 29.17 -8.41 18.16
C LEU A 7 29.92 -7.10 18.45
N ILE A 8 30.97 -7.20 19.26
CA ILE A 8 31.82 -6.09 19.65
C ILE A 8 33.23 -6.33 19.12
N LEU A 9 33.84 -5.32 18.52
CA LEU A 9 35.25 -5.35 18.17
C LEU A 9 36.07 -4.59 19.23
N ASN A 10 36.96 -5.28 19.92
CA ASN A 10 37.87 -4.69 20.90
C ASN A 10 39.26 -4.50 20.27
N VAL A 11 39.66 -3.25 20.08
CA VAL A 11 40.91 -2.85 19.42
C VAL A 11 41.84 -2.19 20.43
N ASP A 12 42.95 -2.85 20.71
CA ASP A 12 43.92 -2.38 21.70
C ASP A 12 45.28 -3.06 21.44
N ASP A 13 46.37 -2.31 21.42
CA ASP A 13 47.72 -2.84 21.18
C ASP A 13 48.31 -3.52 22.42
N ASN A 14 47.78 -3.22 23.60
CA ASN A 14 48.17 -3.82 24.86
C ASN A 14 47.38 -5.11 25.11
N ASP A 15 48.07 -6.25 25.00
CA ASP A 15 47.48 -7.58 25.21
C ASP A 15 46.75 -7.72 26.56
N GLY A 16 47.26 -7.09 27.62
CA GLY A 16 46.64 -7.14 28.95
C GLY A 16 45.35 -6.34 29.04
N ALA A 17 45.33 -5.12 28.51
CA ALA A 17 44.15 -4.26 28.48
C ALA A 17 43.08 -4.82 27.52
N ARG A 18 43.50 -5.33 26.35
CA ARG A 18 42.65 -6.04 25.40
C ARG A 18 41.99 -7.24 26.06
N TYR A 19 42.77 -8.14 26.67
CA TYR A 19 42.25 -9.32 27.37
C TYR A 19 41.26 -8.96 28.48
N ALA A 20 41.58 -7.96 29.30
CA ALA A 20 40.71 -7.53 30.39
C ALA A 20 39.36 -7.01 29.88
N LYS A 21 39.36 -6.09 28.89
CA LYS A 21 38.15 -5.54 28.27
C LYS A 21 37.31 -6.65 27.63
N THR A 22 37.93 -7.57 26.88
CA THR A 22 37.25 -8.72 26.28
C THR A 22 36.57 -9.59 27.35
N ARG A 23 37.26 -9.93 28.44
CA ARG A 23 36.68 -10.76 29.51
C ARG A 23 35.49 -10.11 30.19
N VAL A 24 35.54 -8.79 30.42
CA VAL A 24 34.43 -8.02 30.99
C VAL A 24 33.20 -8.07 30.07
N LEU A 25 33.39 -7.82 28.77
CA LEU A 25 32.31 -7.78 27.79
C LEU A 25 31.69 -9.17 27.54
N VAL A 26 32.52 -10.21 27.41
CA VAL A 26 32.05 -11.60 27.28
C VAL A 26 31.26 -12.02 28.51
N HIS A 27 31.72 -11.68 29.72
CA HIS A 27 30.97 -11.98 30.95
C HIS A 27 29.63 -11.22 31.04
N ALA A 28 29.54 -10.04 30.40
CA ALA A 28 28.31 -9.28 30.30
C ALA A 28 27.33 -9.79 29.22
N GLY A 29 27.70 -10.85 28.48
CA GLY A 29 26.86 -11.53 27.50
C GLY A 29 27.06 -11.10 26.04
N PHE A 30 28.13 -10.37 25.73
CA PHE A 30 28.45 -9.93 24.36
C PHE A 30 29.35 -10.92 23.63
N GLU A 31 29.22 -10.99 22.31
CA GLU A 31 30.21 -11.63 21.45
C GLU A 31 31.33 -10.64 21.15
N VAL A 32 32.59 -11.05 21.25
CA VAL A 32 33.73 -10.13 21.13
C VAL A 32 34.78 -10.70 20.18
N ILE A 33 35.14 -9.92 19.18
CA ILE A 33 36.32 -10.13 18.32
C ILE A 33 37.39 -9.10 18.67
N GLU A 34 38.65 -9.42 18.36
CA GLU A 34 39.80 -8.61 18.77
C GLU A 34 40.66 -8.17 17.58
N ALA A 35 41.26 -6.98 17.71
CA ALA A 35 42.34 -6.53 16.84
C ALA A 35 43.42 -5.83 17.68
N ALA A 36 44.68 -5.94 17.26
CA ALA A 36 45.81 -5.29 17.93
C ALA A 36 46.33 -4.04 17.18
N THR A 37 45.80 -3.78 15.98
CA THR A 37 46.26 -2.71 15.09
C THR A 37 45.07 -2.00 14.46
N GLY A 38 45.28 -0.76 14.03
CA GLY A 38 44.28 0.06 13.36
C GLY A 38 43.87 -0.52 12.01
N GLN A 39 44.82 -1.04 11.23
CA GLN A 39 44.52 -1.71 9.97
C GLN A 39 43.71 -2.99 10.19
N GLY A 40 44.06 -3.77 11.21
CA GLY A 40 43.28 -4.95 11.61
C GLY A 40 41.85 -4.56 12.01
N ALA A 41 41.67 -3.43 12.69
CA ALA A 41 40.35 -2.93 13.02
C ALA A 41 39.51 -2.61 11.77
N LEU A 42 40.09 -1.91 10.78
CA LEU A 42 39.40 -1.60 9.52
C LEU A 42 38.97 -2.87 8.78
N ASP A 43 39.85 -3.87 8.69
CA ASP A 43 39.55 -5.15 8.03
C ASP A 43 38.44 -5.91 8.76
N GLN A 44 38.47 -5.93 10.09
CA GLN A 44 37.46 -6.60 10.92
C GLN A 44 36.10 -5.92 10.82
N VAL A 45 36.04 -4.58 10.78
CA VAL A 45 34.77 -3.84 10.60
C VAL A 45 34.16 -4.14 9.23
N ARG A 46 34.98 -4.19 8.17
CA ARG A 46 34.50 -4.53 6.82
C ARG A 46 34.04 -5.98 6.69
N THR A 47 34.68 -6.90 7.40
CA THR A 47 34.40 -8.34 7.29
C THR A 47 33.22 -8.78 8.14
N HIS A 48 33.12 -8.26 9.38
CA HIS A 48 32.18 -8.77 10.38
C HIS A 48 31.10 -7.77 10.79
N SER A 49 31.20 -6.50 10.36
CA SER A 49 30.22 -5.43 10.66
C SER A 49 29.77 -5.42 12.13
N PRO A 50 30.70 -5.23 13.08
CA PRO A 50 30.38 -5.25 14.51
C PRO A 50 29.41 -4.12 14.88
N ALA A 51 28.58 -4.34 15.90
CA ALA A 51 27.63 -3.34 16.36
C ALA A 51 28.33 -2.14 17.03
N ILE A 52 29.47 -2.38 17.68
CA ILE A 52 30.28 -1.34 18.31
C ILE A 52 31.77 -1.73 18.30
N VAL A 53 32.63 -0.73 18.13
CA VAL A 53 34.09 -0.85 18.18
C VAL A 53 34.59 -0.13 19.44
N LEU A 54 35.23 -0.85 20.35
CA LEU A 54 36.06 -0.27 21.39
C LEU A 54 37.43 -0.01 20.78
N LEU A 55 37.83 1.25 20.69
CA LEU A 55 38.99 1.65 19.91
C LEU A 55 39.98 2.42 20.75
N ASP A 56 41.14 1.83 21.02
CA ASP A 56 42.21 2.55 21.69
C ASP A 56 42.78 3.66 20.80
N VAL A 57 43.08 4.82 21.40
CA VAL A 57 43.67 5.97 20.69
C VAL A 57 45.09 5.67 20.22
N LYS A 58 45.87 4.92 21.00
CA LYS A 58 47.28 4.63 20.73
C LYS A 58 47.41 3.22 20.15
N LEU A 59 47.55 3.16 18.84
CA LEU A 59 47.80 1.93 18.10
C LEU A 59 49.14 2.04 17.37
N PRO A 60 49.81 0.92 17.07
CA PRO A 60 51.18 0.91 16.55
C PRO A 60 51.32 1.40 15.11
N ASP A 61 50.25 1.33 14.32
CA ASP A 61 50.25 1.61 12.87
C ASP A 61 49.48 2.89 12.52
N ILE A 62 48.21 2.99 12.92
CA ILE A 62 47.31 4.12 12.63
C ILE A 62 46.64 4.52 13.94
N SER A 63 46.68 5.80 14.33
CA SER A 63 46.02 6.23 15.57
C SER A 63 44.53 5.91 15.54
N GLY A 64 43.96 5.48 16.68
CA GLY A 64 42.53 5.19 16.79
C GLY A 64 41.62 6.35 16.40
N ILE A 65 42.05 7.61 16.57
CA ILE A 65 41.27 8.78 16.11
C ILE A 65 41.20 8.82 14.58
N GLU A 66 42.29 8.48 13.91
CA GLU A 66 42.35 8.43 12.44
C GLU A 66 41.56 7.24 11.90
N VAL A 67 41.67 6.07 12.53
CA VAL A 67 40.82 4.90 12.23
C VAL A 67 39.33 5.26 12.37
N CYS A 68 38.94 5.94 13.45
CA CYS A 68 37.57 6.44 13.65
C CYS A 68 37.13 7.36 12.50
N SER A 69 37.97 8.34 12.17
CA SER A 69 37.69 9.26 11.06
C SER A 69 37.55 8.55 9.71
N MET A 70 38.35 7.51 9.45
CA MET A 70 38.26 6.70 8.24
C MET A 70 36.95 5.90 8.18
N LEU A 71 36.58 5.25 9.29
CA LEU A 71 35.33 4.50 9.38
C LEU A 71 34.10 5.39 9.21
N LYS A 72 34.12 6.61 9.77
CA LYS A 72 33.00 7.57 9.68
C LYS A 72 32.90 8.28 8.32
N ARG A 73 33.98 8.32 7.52
CA ARG A 73 33.96 8.84 6.14
C ARG A 73 33.46 7.83 5.11
N ASP A 74 33.61 6.54 5.37
CA ASP A 74 33.18 5.50 4.46
C ASP A 74 31.65 5.27 4.58
N PRO A 75 30.87 5.43 3.49
CA PRO A 75 29.42 5.21 3.50
C PRO A 75 28.99 3.84 4.01
N GLN A 76 29.82 2.81 3.86
CA GLN A 76 29.51 1.44 4.28
C GLN A 76 29.72 1.19 5.77
N THR A 77 30.60 1.94 6.42
CA THR A 77 30.97 1.72 7.83
C THR A 77 30.58 2.86 8.76
N ARG A 78 30.12 4.01 8.22
CA ARG A 78 29.83 5.22 9.01
C ARG A 78 28.77 5.06 10.10
N SER A 79 27.88 4.07 10.00
CA SER A 79 26.87 3.76 11.01
C SER A 79 27.42 2.99 12.21
N THR A 80 28.62 2.40 12.10
CA THR A 80 29.24 1.62 13.18
C THR A 80 29.48 2.52 14.40
N LEU A 81 29.07 2.09 15.58
CA LEU A 81 29.35 2.80 16.83
C LEU A 81 30.82 2.69 17.21
N ILE A 82 31.43 3.77 17.67
CA ILE A 82 32.83 3.81 18.09
C ILE A 82 32.91 4.39 19.50
N LEU A 83 33.38 3.56 20.44
CA LEU A 83 33.70 3.94 21.82
C LEU A 83 35.21 4.03 21.95
N GLN A 84 35.73 5.25 22.04
CA GLN A 84 37.16 5.47 22.07
C GLN A 84 37.72 5.31 23.49
N THR A 85 38.82 4.56 23.66
CA THR A 85 39.53 4.39 24.93
C THR A 85 40.89 5.08 24.90
N SER A 86 41.30 5.65 26.03
CA SER A 86 42.60 6.32 26.13
C SER A 86 43.08 6.43 27.57
N ALA A 87 44.39 6.35 27.79
CA ALA A 87 45.00 6.51 29.11
C ALA A 87 44.67 7.86 29.79
N ALA A 88 44.54 7.86 31.12
CA ALA A 88 44.21 9.00 32.00
C ALA A 88 45.13 10.25 31.95
N ALA A 89 46.12 10.32 31.05
CA ALA A 89 47.02 11.46 30.93
C ALA A 89 46.51 12.53 29.93
N VAL A 90 45.20 12.71 29.84
CA VAL A 90 44.55 13.48 28.76
C VAL A 90 44.02 14.82 29.26
N GLN A 91 44.44 15.91 28.60
CA GLN A 91 43.82 17.23 28.72
C GLN A 91 42.45 17.21 28.03
N SER A 92 41.50 18.06 28.44
CA SER A 92 40.14 18.14 27.85
C SER A 92 40.10 18.19 26.31
N PHE A 93 41.21 18.57 25.67
CA PHE A 93 41.39 18.66 24.23
C PHE A 93 41.32 17.31 23.48
N ASP A 94 41.86 16.20 24.00
CA ASP A 94 41.82 14.93 23.23
C ASP A 94 40.44 14.27 23.28
N LYS A 95 39.65 14.49 24.34
CA LYS A 95 38.23 14.09 24.36
C LYS A 95 37.41 14.86 23.32
N VAL A 96 37.68 16.15 23.16
CA VAL A 96 37.03 16.97 22.11
C VAL A 96 37.42 16.47 20.73
N ARG A 97 38.72 16.20 20.49
CA ARG A 97 39.19 15.65 19.22
C ARG A 97 38.63 14.27 18.89
N ALA A 98 38.44 13.42 19.89
CA ALA A 98 37.80 12.11 19.73
C ALA A 98 36.37 12.25 19.21
N LEU A 99 35.57 13.10 19.85
CA LEU A 99 34.17 13.34 19.48
C LEU A 99 34.05 14.09 18.14
N ASP A 100 34.88 15.11 17.90
CA ASP A 100 34.94 15.83 16.62
C ASP A 100 35.42 14.92 15.47
N GLY A 101 36.21 13.88 15.78
CA GLY A 101 36.63 12.82 14.86
C GLY A 101 35.54 11.79 14.56
N GLY A 102 34.35 11.94 15.17
CA GLY A 102 33.17 11.13 14.93
C GLY A 102 32.97 9.97 15.92
N ALA A 103 33.74 9.87 17.01
CA ALA A 103 33.48 8.86 18.03
C ALA A 103 32.13 9.12 18.72
N ASP A 104 31.37 8.06 18.97
CA ASP A 104 30.03 8.16 19.59
C ASP A 104 30.13 8.35 21.11
N SER A 105 31.22 7.88 21.72
CA SER A 105 31.57 8.18 23.12
C SER A 105 33.05 7.94 23.39
N TYR A 106 33.49 8.29 24.59
CA TYR A 106 34.89 8.26 25.02
C TYR A 106 35.01 7.85 26.49
N LEU A 107 35.93 6.93 26.78
CA LEU A 107 36.27 6.50 28.14
C LEU A 107 37.76 6.65 28.43
N THR A 108 38.07 7.08 29.66
CA THR A 108 39.44 7.22 30.15
C THR A 108 39.87 5.99 30.94
N GLU A 109 41.04 5.45 30.65
CA GLU A 109 41.61 4.33 31.38
C GLU A 109 42.34 4.77 32.65
N PRO A 110 42.25 4.02 33.77
CA PRO A 110 41.62 2.69 33.90
C PRO A 110 40.08 2.77 33.94
N ILE A 111 39.43 1.94 33.12
CA ILE A 111 37.96 1.91 33.01
C ILE A 111 37.40 0.90 34.01
N GLU A 112 36.43 1.31 34.82
CA GLU A 112 35.73 0.38 35.71
C GLU A 112 34.85 -0.59 34.89
N PRO A 113 34.86 -1.91 35.18
CA PRO A 113 34.07 -2.89 34.40
C PRO A 113 32.57 -2.54 34.29
N ALA A 114 31.99 -2.01 35.37
CA ALA A 114 30.59 -1.59 35.38
C ALA A 114 30.33 -0.38 34.47
N GLU A 115 31.26 0.58 34.42
CA GLU A 115 31.20 1.75 33.56
C GLU A 115 31.29 1.36 32.08
N LEU A 116 32.21 0.45 31.73
CA LEU A 116 32.36 -0.05 30.38
C LEU A 116 31.08 -0.70 29.86
N VAL A 117 30.53 -1.64 30.64
CA VAL A 117 29.31 -2.37 30.27
C VAL A 117 28.10 -1.43 30.21
N ALA A 118 28.01 -0.45 31.13
CA ALA A 118 26.92 0.53 31.12
C ALA A 118 26.96 1.41 29.87
N ASN A 119 28.13 1.93 29.48
CA ASN A 119 28.29 2.76 28.28
C ASN A 119 27.98 1.99 27.01
N VAL A 120 28.52 0.77 26.86
CA VAL A 120 28.23 -0.09 25.70
C VAL A 120 26.72 -0.37 25.59
N ARG A 121 26.06 -0.75 26.69
CA ARG A 121 24.60 -0.99 26.69
C ARG A 121 23.81 0.27 26.36
N ALA A 122 24.23 1.44 26.86
CA ALA A 122 23.56 2.70 26.59
C ALA A 122 23.65 3.08 25.11
N LEU A 123 24.84 2.99 24.51
CA LEU A 123 25.06 3.28 23.09
C LEU A 123 24.28 2.34 22.18
N LEU A 124 24.32 1.03 22.45
CA LEU A 124 23.55 0.05 21.68
C LEU A 124 22.04 0.33 21.76
N ARG A 125 21.50 0.65 22.95
CA ARG A 125 20.08 0.99 23.12
C ARG A 125 19.69 2.24 22.32
N LEU A 126 20.52 3.28 22.37
CA LEU A 126 20.27 4.52 21.64
C LEU A 126 20.28 4.27 20.13
N HIS A 127 21.29 3.55 19.64
CA HIS A 127 21.43 3.23 18.22
C HIS A 127 20.26 2.40 17.70
N CYS A 128 19.87 1.32 18.41
CA CYS A 128 18.72 0.52 18.01
C CYS A 128 17.42 1.35 17.99
N ALA A 129 17.24 2.30 18.93
CA ALA A 129 16.08 3.18 18.94
C ALA A 129 16.09 4.17 17.76
N GLU A 130 17.25 4.73 17.42
CA GLU A 130 17.41 5.59 16.25
C GLU A 130 17.18 4.85 14.93
N GLU A 131 17.73 3.65 14.78
CA GLU A 131 17.51 2.80 13.61
C GLU A 131 16.04 2.45 13.45
N ALA A 132 15.39 1.99 14.53
CA ALA A 132 13.95 1.69 14.52
C ALA A 132 13.10 2.90 14.11
N LEU A 133 13.46 4.11 14.58
CA LEU A 133 12.78 5.34 14.19
C LEU A 133 13.00 5.68 12.70
N ARG A 134 14.25 5.58 12.22
CA ARG A 134 14.57 5.80 10.80
C ARG A 134 13.86 4.80 9.90
N ASP A 135 13.73 3.56 10.32
CA ASP A 135 13.04 2.51 9.55
C ASP A 135 11.53 2.70 9.57
N ALA A 136 10.96 3.21 10.66
CA ALA A 136 9.55 3.61 10.70
C ALA A 136 9.27 4.80 9.78
N ASP A 137 10.16 5.80 9.76
CA ASP A 137 10.02 6.98 8.90
C ASP A 137 10.16 6.60 7.42
N ARG A 138 11.15 5.76 7.07
CA ARG A 138 11.29 5.23 5.71
C ARG A 138 10.06 4.45 5.25
N ARG A 139 9.48 3.59 6.10
CA ARG A 139 8.24 2.87 5.80
C ARG A 139 7.05 3.81 5.60
N LYS A 140 6.97 4.88 6.39
CA LYS A 140 5.93 5.91 6.23
C LYS A 140 6.07 6.65 4.91
N ASP A 141 7.28 7.03 4.51
CA ASP A 141 7.50 7.70 3.23
C ASP A 141 7.19 6.77 2.05
N GLN A 142 7.58 5.50 2.14
CA GLN A 142 7.22 4.46 1.16
C GLN A 142 5.69 4.30 1.08
N PHE A 143 5.01 4.28 2.22
CA PHE A 143 3.56 4.23 2.28
C PHE A 143 2.91 5.44 1.60
N LEU A 144 3.37 6.65 1.87
CA LEU A 144 2.81 7.86 1.25
C LEU A 144 2.97 7.82 -0.28
N ALA A 145 4.10 7.29 -0.76
CA ALA A 145 4.33 7.08 -2.19
C ALA A 145 3.37 6.03 -2.79
N THR A 146 3.21 4.87 -2.14
CA THR A 146 2.28 3.81 -2.57
C THR A 146 0.83 4.30 -2.51
N LEU A 147 0.43 4.99 -1.44
CA LEU A 147 -0.90 5.57 -1.28
C LEU A 147 -1.21 6.57 -2.40
N ALA A 148 -0.26 7.45 -2.71
CA ALA A 148 -0.44 8.40 -3.80
C ALA A 148 -0.60 7.70 -5.16
N HIS A 149 0.00 6.53 -5.35
CA HIS A 149 -0.17 5.72 -6.57
C HIS A 149 -1.53 5.02 -6.58
N GLU A 150 -1.87 4.27 -5.53
CA GLU A 150 -3.13 3.54 -5.37
C GLU A 150 -4.37 4.46 -5.43
N LEU A 151 -4.28 5.70 -4.94
CA LEU A 151 -5.36 6.67 -5.06
C LEU A 151 -5.46 7.28 -6.47
N ARG A 152 -4.35 7.43 -7.20
CA ARG A 152 -4.35 8.02 -8.56
C ARG A 152 -4.80 7.04 -9.62
N ASN A 153 -4.44 5.77 -9.50
CA ASN A 153 -4.76 4.73 -10.48
C ASN A 153 -6.26 4.62 -10.80
N PRO A 154 -7.20 4.60 -9.84
CA PRO A 154 -8.63 4.54 -10.15
C PRO A 154 -9.15 5.83 -10.80
N LEU A 155 -8.47 6.98 -10.65
CA LEU A 155 -8.94 8.25 -11.22
C LEU A 155 -8.89 8.29 -12.75
N ALA A 156 -7.89 7.63 -13.36
CA ALA A 156 -7.75 7.63 -14.82
C ALA A 156 -8.91 6.88 -15.52
N PRO A 157 -9.24 5.61 -15.17
CA PRO A 157 -10.39 4.94 -15.75
C PRO A 157 -11.72 5.64 -15.42
N ILE A 158 -11.88 6.22 -14.21
CA ILE A 158 -13.09 6.99 -13.88
C ILE A 158 -13.24 8.17 -14.83
N ARG A 159 -12.18 8.94 -15.05
CA ARG A 159 -12.26 10.10 -15.92
C ARG A 159 -12.50 9.71 -17.37
N ASN A 160 -11.78 8.70 -17.88
CA ASN A 160 -12.00 8.20 -19.25
C ASN A 160 -13.44 7.69 -19.42
N ALA A 161 -13.99 6.99 -18.43
CA ALA A 161 -15.38 6.55 -18.44
C ALA A 161 -16.37 7.73 -18.46
N VAL A 162 -16.09 8.81 -17.72
CA VAL A 162 -16.91 10.03 -17.76
C VAL A 162 -16.80 10.73 -19.11
N GLU A 163 -15.61 10.79 -19.72
CA GLU A 163 -15.41 11.32 -21.08
C GLU A 163 -16.19 10.49 -22.12
N LEU A 164 -16.19 9.16 -22.02
CA LEU A 164 -16.99 8.27 -22.88
C LEU A 164 -18.50 8.49 -22.76
N MET A 165 -18.97 9.00 -21.61
CA MET A 165 -20.38 9.34 -21.41
C MET A 165 -20.73 10.75 -21.89
N ASP A 166 -19.75 11.58 -22.27
CA ASP A 166 -20.01 12.92 -22.78
C ASP A 166 -20.68 12.81 -24.17
N PRO A 167 -21.88 13.40 -24.35
CA PRO A 167 -22.63 13.31 -25.60
C PRO A 167 -21.84 13.78 -26.82
N ARG A 168 -20.82 14.64 -26.64
CA ARG A 168 -19.97 15.14 -27.72
C ARG A 168 -19.26 14.03 -28.49
N TYR A 169 -18.93 12.92 -27.84
CA TYR A 169 -18.18 11.84 -28.47
C TYR A 169 -19.06 10.79 -29.17
N HIS A 170 -20.39 10.85 -29.02
CA HIS A 170 -21.34 9.94 -29.71
C HIS A 170 -20.99 8.44 -29.53
N ALA A 171 -20.56 8.05 -28.32
CA ALA A 171 -20.22 6.67 -28.01
C ALA A 171 -21.42 5.72 -28.21
N ALA A 172 -21.15 4.48 -28.64
CA ALA A 172 -22.17 3.43 -28.74
C ALA A 172 -22.76 3.11 -27.35
N GLU A 173 -24.04 2.73 -27.30
CA GLU A 173 -24.74 2.43 -26.03
C GLU A 173 -24.03 1.35 -25.19
N ASP A 174 -23.47 0.32 -25.83
CA ASP A 174 -22.70 -0.71 -25.15
C ASP A 174 -21.41 -0.13 -24.51
N ALA A 175 -20.69 0.75 -25.20
CA ALA A 175 -19.49 1.40 -24.67
C ALA A 175 -19.81 2.33 -23.49
N VAL A 176 -20.94 3.05 -23.54
CA VAL A 176 -21.43 3.88 -22.43
C VAL A 176 -21.81 3.01 -21.23
N ARG A 177 -22.43 1.85 -21.45
CA ARG A 177 -22.76 0.89 -20.38
C ARG A 177 -21.49 0.35 -19.71
N ASP A 178 -20.49 -0.02 -20.51
CA ASP A 178 -19.24 -0.58 -20.01
C ASP A 178 -18.43 0.48 -19.24
N ALA A 179 -18.34 1.71 -19.77
CA ALA A 179 -17.78 2.86 -19.07
C ALA A 179 -18.46 3.08 -17.70
N ARG A 180 -19.80 2.94 -17.63
CA ARG A 180 -20.55 3.09 -16.37
C ARG A 180 -20.21 2.01 -15.35
N MET A 181 -19.98 0.78 -15.81
CA MET A 181 -19.54 -0.32 -14.94
C MET A 181 -18.11 -0.10 -14.43
N ILE A 182 -17.20 0.33 -15.31
CA ILE A 182 -15.81 0.68 -14.93
C ILE A 182 -15.81 1.79 -13.88
N ALA A 183 -16.48 2.91 -14.14
CA ALA A 183 -16.55 4.04 -13.21
C ALA A 183 -17.10 3.61 -11.84
N ARG A 184 -18.17 2.81 -11.81
CA ARG A 184 -18.75 2.30 -10.57
C ARG A 184 -17.77 1.44 -9.77
N ARG A 185 -17.13 0.47 -10.41
CA ARG A 185 -16.14 -0.41 -9.78
C ARG A 185 -14.97 0.38 -9.18
N GLN A 186 -14.48 1.38 -9.91
CA GLN A 186 -13.35 2.20 -9.48
C GLN A 186 -13.71 3.15 -8.32
N VAL A 187 -14.93 3.72 -8.32
CA VAL A 187 -15.43 4.52 -7.19
C VAL A 187 -15.58 3.64 -5.93
N GLU A 188 -16.16 2.45 -6.06
CA GLU A 188 -16.29 1.50 -4.94
C GLU A 188 -14.92 1.09 -4.40
N HIS A 189 -13.92 0.91 -5.26
CA HIS A 189 -12.55 0.63 -4.84
C HIS A 189 -11.92 1.81 -4.08
N LEU A 190 -12.06 3.04 -4.60
CA LEU A 190 -11.54 4.24 -3.96
C LEU A 190 -12.17 4.49 -2.58
N SER A 191 -13.49 4.26 -2.44
CA SER A 191 -14.17 4.34 -1.14
C SER A 191 -13.56 3.38 -0.13
N ARG A 192 -13.31 2.11 -0.50
CA ARG A 192 -12.67 1.13 0.40
C ARG A 192 -11.27 1.58 0.82
N LEU A 193 -10.44 2.07 -0.10
CA LEU A 193 -9.10 2.58 0.21
C LEU A 193 -9.13 3.76 1.19
N VAL A 194 -10.08 4.69 1.02
CA VAL A 194 -10.25 5.83 1.91
C VAL A 194 -10.75 5.38 3.28
N ASP A 195 -11.70 4.45 3.34
CA ASP A 195 -12.21 3.90 4.60
C ASP A 195 -11.09 3.20 5.39
N ASP A 196 -10.26 2.39 4.72
CA ASP A 196 -9.09 1.75 5.33
C ASP A 196 -8.10 2.78 5.90
N LEU A 197 -7.85 3.88 5.16
CA LEU A 197 -6.99 4.97 5.61
C LEU A 197 -7.56 5.70 6.83
N LEU A 198 -8.87 5.94 6.83
CA LEU A 198 -9.56 6.57 7.96
C LEU A 198 -9.55 5.67 9.19
N ASP A 199 -9.69 4.36 9.02
CA ASP A 199 -9.57 3.40 10.11
C ASP A 199 -8.15 3.39 10.69
N VAL A 200 -7.09 3.42 9.87
CA VAL A 200 -5.69 3.57 10.35
C VAL A 200 -5.48 4.87 11.10
N SER A 201 -6.03 5.98 10.61
CA SER A 201 -5.94 7.27 11.29
C SER A 201 -6.65 7.23 12.66
N ARG A 202 -7.82 6.59 12.74
CA ARG A 202 -8.55 6.39 14.00
C ARG A 202 -7.80 5.46 14.95
N ILE A 203 -7.12 4.42 14.44
CA ILE A 203 -6.23 3.54 15.23
C ILE A 203 -5.11 4.35 15.87
N THR A 204 -4.36 5.08 15.07
CA THR A 204 -3.16 5.80 15.52
C THR A 204 -3.49 6.85 16.59
N HIS A 205 -4.70 7.41 16.54
CA HIS A 205 -5.18 8.37 17.53
C HIS A 205 -5.98 7.73 18.69
N GLY A 206 -6.12 6.40 18.75
CA GLY A 206 -6.86 5.69 19.79
C GLY A 206 -8.37 5.99 19.80
N LYS A 207 -8.96 6.36 18.67
CA LYS A 207 -10.36 6.84 18.55
C LYS A 207 -11.36 5.80 18.05
N ILE A 208 -10.96 4.54 17.90
CA ILE A 208 -11.92 3.50 17.52
C ILE A 208 -12.84 3.19 18.70
N ALA A 209 -14.11 3.55 18.56
CA ALA A 209 -15.18 3.09 19.44
C ALA A 209 -15.82 1.86 18.79
N LEU A 210 -15.68 0.70 19.43
CA LEU A 210 -16.36 -0.52 19.01
C LEU A 210 -17.82 -0.51 19.45
N GLN A 211 -18.71 -0.93 18.58
CA GLN A 211 -20.10 -1.21 18.93
C GLN A 211 -20.20 -2.64 19.42
N ILE A 212 -19.89 -2.86 20.70
CA ILE A 212 -19.87 -4.20 21.28
C ILE A 212 -21.29 -4.73 21.46
N GLU A 213 -21.59 -5.85 20.80
CA GLU A 213 -22.80 -6.64 20.93
C GLU A 213 -22.48 -8.14 20.93
N CYS A 214 -23.52 -8.99 21.01
CA CYS A 214 -23.35 -10.43 20.98
C CYS A 214 -23.32 -10.91 19.53
N VAL A 215 -22.14 -11.30 19.05
CA VAL A 215 -21.89 -11.61 17.63
C VAL A 215 -21.77 -13.12 17.44
N GLN A 216 -22.49 -13.60 16.43
CA GLN A 216 -22.37 -14.94 15.87
C GLN A 216 -21.18 -14.99 14.89
N VAL A 217 -20.12 -15.71 15.25
CA VAL A 217 -18.88 -15.77 14.45
C VAL A 217 -19.13 -16.40 13.07
N ASP A 218 -20.06 -17.35 12.98
CA ASP A 218 -20.54 -17.95 11.75
C ASP A 218 -21.14 -16.93 10.77
N ALA A 219 -21.93 -15.97 11.28
CA ALA A 219 -22.47 -14.89 10.47
C ALA A 219 -21.36 -13.96 9.94
N ALA A 220 -20.39 -13.62 10.80
CA ALA A 220 -19.24 -12.80 10.40
C ALA A 220 -18.36 -13.50 9.35
N VAL A 221 -18.15 -14.82 9.47
CA VAL A 221 -17.46 -15.64 8.47
C VAL A 221 -18.23 -15.62 7.14
N ALA A 222 -19.55 -15.82 7.17
CA ALA A 222 -20.37 -15.80 5.95
C ALA A 222 -20.25 -14.46 5.21
N THR A 223 -20.34 -13.34 5.93
CA THR A 223 -20.16 -11.99 5.36
C THR A 223 -18.76 -11.81 4.75
N ALA A 224 -17.71 -12.27 5.44
CA ALA A 224 -16.34 -12.16 4.94
C ALA A 224 -16.10 -13.02 3.70
N VAL A 225 -16.66 -14.24 3.65
CA VAL A 225 -16.57 -15.13 2.48
C VAL A 225 -17.31 -14.53 1.29
N GLU A 226 -18.53 -14.02 1.48
CA GLU A 226 -19.31 -13.37 0.43
C GLU A 226 -18.56 -12.17 -0.18
N ALA A 227 -17.98 -11.32 0.67
CA ALA A 227 -17.20 -10.16 0.24
C ALA A 227 -15.96 -10.54 -0.59
N ASN A 228 -15.36 -11.71 -0.35
CA ASN A 228 -14.14 -12.16 -1.02
C ASN A 228 -14.36 -13.16 -2.15
N GLN A 229 -15.61 -13.62 -2.36
CA GLN A 229 -15.98 -14.57 -3.40
C GLN A 229 -15.50 -14.17 -4.81
N PRO A 230 -15.56 -12.88 -5.24
CA PRO A 230 -15.09 -12.48 -6.57
C PRO A 230 -13.58 -12.72 -6.76
N PHE A 231 -12.76 -12.47 -5.74
CA PHE A 231 -11.31 -12.67 -5.81
C PHE A 231 -10.94 -14.15 -5.86
N ILE A 232 -11.63 -14.97 -5.04
CA ILE A 232 -11.47 -16.42 -4.99
C ILE A 232 -11.85 -17.05 -6.34
N THR A 233 -12.99 -16.63 -6.90
CA THR A 233 -13.48 -17.17 -8.19
C THR A 233 -12.58 -16.75 -9.35
N LYS A 234 -12.11 -15.49 -9.36
CA LYS A 234 -11.22 -14.96 -10.40
C LYS A 234 -9.92 -15.78 -10.52
N LYS A 235 -9.33 -16.19 -9.39
CA LYS A 235 -8.12 -17.05 -9.36
C LYS A 235 -8.42 -18.55 -9.26
N GLN A 236 -9.68 -18.96 -9.43
CA GLN A 236 -10.12 -20.36 -9.38
C GLN A 236 -9.67 -21.10 -8.11
N HIS A 237 -9.61 -20.42 -6.97
CA HIS A 237 -9.18 -21.01 -5.72
C HIS A 237 -10.24 -21.95 -5.15
N THR A 238 -9.79 -23.00 -4.47
CA THR A 238 -10.66 -23.86 -3.66
C THR A 238 -10.68 -23.35 -2.23
N LEU A 239 -11.83 -22.86 -1.76
CA LEU A 239 -12.04 -22.43 -0.38
C LEU A 239 -12.76 -23.52 0.42
N HIS A 240 -12.11 -24.03 1.46
CA HIS A 240 -12.72 -24.89 2.47
C HIS A 240 -13.07 -24.06 3.71
N VAL A 241 -14.35 -24.05 4.10
CA VAL A 241 -14.82 -23.35 5.30
C VAL A 241 -15.38 -24.37 6.27
N ASN A 242 -14.73 -24.52 7.42
CA ASN A 242 -15.18 -25.41 8.49
C ASN A 242 -15.62 -24.57 9.68
N VAL A 243 -16.92 -24.54 9.94
CA VAL A 243 -17.52 -23.86 11.08
C VAL A 243 -18.20 -24.92 11.97
N PRO A 244 -18.06 -24.87 13.31
CA PRO A 244 -18.65 -25.87 14.18
C PRO A 244 -20.17 -25.76 14.18
N ASP A 245 -20.87 -26.89 14.32
CA ASP A 245 -22.34 -26.94 14.38
C ASP A 245 -22.94 -26.15 15.56
N LYS A 246 -22.14 -25.93 16.61
CA LYS A 246 -22.55 -25.14 17.78
C LYS A 246 -22.22 -23.67 17.57
N ALA A 247 -23.24 -22.82 17.66
CA ALA A 247 -23.08 -21.37 17.52
C ALA A 247 -22.00 -20.82 18.49
N CYS A 248 -20.99 -20.18 17.90
CA CYS A 248 -19.90 -19.53 18.62
C CYS A 248 -20.25 -18.06 18.81
N MET A 249 -20.52 -17.68 20.07
CA MET A 249 -20.89 -16.31 20.43
C MET A 249 -19.70 -15.58 21.04
N ILE A 250 -19.40 -14.38 20.58
CA ILE A 250 -18.40 -13.46 21.16
C ILE A 250 -19.06 -12.12 21.53
N TYR A 251 -18.45 -11.37 22.44
CA TYR A 251 -18.78 -9.95 22.61
C TYR A 251 -17.87 -9.14 21.70
N GLY A 252 -18.46 -8.50 20.68
CA GLY A 252 -17.69 -7.78 19.68
C GLY A 252 -18.54 -6.90 18.78
N ASP A 253 -17.88 -6.19 17.89
CA ASP A 253 -18.50 -5.42 16.83
C ASP A 253 -18.58 -6.31 15.57
N PRO A 254 -19.78 -6.63 15.07
CA PRO A 254 -19.95 -7.59 13.98
C PRO A 254 -19.26 -7.15 12.69
N ILE A 255 -19.28 -5.85 12.40
CA ILE A 255 -18.69 -5.28 11.19
C ILE A 255 -17.17 -5.40 11.28
N ARG A 256 -16.60 -5.08 12.44
CA ARG A 256 -15.15 -5.13 12.65
C ARG A 256 -14.62 -6.56 12.71
N VAL A 257 -15.37 -7.51 13.27
CA VAL A 257 -15.01 -8.94 13.26
C VAL A 257 -15.03 -9.49 11.83
N ALA A 258 -16.07 -9.19 11.05
CA ALA A 258 -16.11 -9.57 9.63
C ALA A 258 -14.96 -8.94 8.84
N GLN A 259 -14.58 -7.70 9.14
CA GLN A 259 -13.44 -7.01 8.53
C GLN A 259 -12.11 -7.70 8.83
N VAL A 260 -11.87 -8.16 10.07
CA VAL A 260 -10.68 -8.96 10.42
C VAL A 260 -10.57 -10.19 9.53
N ILE A 261 -11.65 -10.97 9.43
CA ILE A 261 -11.70 -12.21 8.64
C ILE A 261 -11.54 -11.89 7.14
N SER A 262 -12.18 -10.83 6.65
CA SER A 262 -12.07 -10.38 5.26
C SER A 262 -10.64 -9.99 4.90
N ASN A 263 -9.92 -9.32 5.80
CA ASN A 263 -8.51 -8.95 5.57
C ASN A 263 -7.62 -10.20 5.46
N LEU A 264 -7.87 -11.23 6.26
CA LEU A 264 -7.13 -12.49 6.18
C LEU A 264 -7.44 -13.26 4.90
N LEU A 265 -8.73 -13.40 4.54
CA LEU A 265 -9.17 -14.07 3.32
C LEU A 265 -8.66 -13.37 2.05
N SER A 266 -8.74 -12.04 2.00
CA SER A 266 -8.25 -11.24 0.88
C SER A 266 -6.74 -11.42 0.70
N ASN A 267 -5.97 -11.40 1.80
CA ASN A 267 -4.53 -11.68 1.75
C ASN A 267 -4.26 -13.10 1.24
N ALA A 268 -4.95 -14.10 1.78
CA ALA A 268 -4.78 -15.49 1.36
C ALA A 268 -5.09 -15.65 -0.14
N ALA A 269 -6.18 -15.06 -0.64
CA ALA A 269 -6.52 -15.08 -2.06
C ALA A 269 -5.54 -14.27 -2.93
N LYS A 270 -4.92 -13.23 -2.39
CA LYS A 270 -3.93 -12.45 -3.13
C LYS A 270 -2.61 -13.20 -3.29
N TYR A 271 -2.10 -13.80 -2.21
CA TYR A 271 -0.77 -14.41 -2.16
C TYR A 271 -0.74 -15.90 -2.53
N THR A 272 -1.91 -16.51 -2.74
CA THR A 272 -2.04 -17.85 -3.30
C THR A 272 -2.06 -17.81 -4.84
N PRO A 273 -1.25 -18.65 -5.51
CA PRO A 273 -1.30 -18.80 -6.96
C PRO A 273 -2.65 -19.34 -7.46
N GLU A 274 -2.97 -19.07 -8.73
CA GLU A 274 -4.19 -19.55 -9.38
C GLU A 274 -4.39 -21.06 -9.21
N GLY A 275 -5.61 -21.48 -8.88
CA GLY A 275 -5.96 -22.88 -8.57
C GLY A 275 -5.52 -23.36 -7.18
N GLY A 276 -4.97 -22.50 -6.33
CA GLY A 276 -4.56 -22.86 -4.97
C GLY A 276 -5.71 -23.09 -3.99
N VAL A 277 -5.34 -23.45 -2.75
CA VAL A 277 -6.26 -23.91 -1.70
C VAL A 277 -6.19 -22.96 -0.51
N LEU A 278 -7.38 -22.57 -0.05
CA LEU A 278 -7.60 -21.70 1.10
C LEU A 278 -8.45 -22.47 2.12
N GLU A 279 -8.03 -22.50 3.39
CA GLU A 279 -8.73 -23.18 4.48
C GLU A 279 -9.06 -22.15 5.57
N LEU A 280 -10.35 -22.05 5.92
CA LEU A 280 -10.85 -21.22 7.01
C LEU A 280 -11.53 -22.12 8.05
N ASP A 281 -10.84 -22.34 9.16
CA ASP A 281 -11.32 -23.17 10.27
C ASP A 281 -11.73 -22.31 11.45
N VAL A 282 -12.95 -22.51 11.95
CA VAL A 282 -13.40 -21.94 13.21
C VAL A 282 -13.49 -23.06 14.24
N SER A 283 -12.99 -22.80 15.44
CA SER A 283 -13.11 -23.72 16.57
C SER A 283 -13.40 -22.94 17.85
N ALA A 284 -14.10 -23.57 18.78
CA ALA A 284 -14.36 -23.00 20.10
C ALA A 284 -13.86 -23.96 21.17
N ALA A 285 -12.91 -23.50 21.99
CA ALA A 285 -12.31 -24.27 23.07
C ALA A 285 -11.92 -23.33 24.22
N ASP A 286 -11.98 -23.85 25.45
CA ASP A 286 -11.43 -23.19 26.65
C ASP A 286 -11.92 -21.74 26.88
N GLY A 287 -13.18 -21.45 26.54
CA GLY A 287 -13.76 -20.10 26.70
C GLY A 287 -13.30 -19.09 25.64
N SER A 288 -12.73 -19.56 24.54
CA SER A 288 -12.27 -18.74 23.41
C SER A 288 -12.76 -19.31 22.07
N VAL A 289 -12.85 -18.45 21.07
CA VAL A 289 -13.08 -18.82 19.67
C VAL A 289 -11.77 -18.58 18.92
N THR A 290 -11.28 -19.61 18.23
CA THR A 290 -10.11 -19.54 17.37
C THR A 290 -10.53 -19.64 15.92
N ILE A 291 -10.15 -18.65 15.12
CA ILE A 291 -10.34 -18.59 13.67
C ILE A 291 -8.96 -18.76 13.04
N ARG A 292 -8.77 -19.81 12.23
CA ARG A 292 -7.52 -20.09 11.52
C ARG A 292 -7.73 -19.93 10.03
N MET A 293 -6.90 -19.12 9.41
CA MET A 293 -6.84 -18.95 7.96
C MET A 293 -5.52 -19.53 7.47
N ARG A 294 -5.57 -20.59 6.67
CA ARG A 294 -4.40 -21.22 6.06
C ARG A 294 -4.48 -21.15 4.55
N ASP A 295 -3.33 -20.94 3.92
CA ASP A 295 -3.17 -20.96 2.48
C ASP A 295 -1.96 -21.80 2.07
N ASN A 296 -1.95 -22.28 0.83
CA ASN A 296 -0.79 -22.94 0.21
C ASN A 296 -0.02 -22.00 -0.73
N GLY A 297 -0.02 -20.70 -0.42
CA GLY A 297 0.58 -19.66 -1.24
C GLY A 297 2.09 -19.57 -1.14
N ILE A 298 2.61 -18.40 -1.50
CA ILE A 298 4.06 -18.14 -1.55
C ILE A 298 4.76 -18.21 -0.19
N GLY A 299 4.01 -18.22 0.92
CA GLY A 299 4.55 -18.19 2.27
C GLY A 299 5.28 -16.90 2.62
N ILE A 300 5.75 -16.82 3.86
CA ILE A 300 6.40 -15.64 4.44
C ILE A 300 7.82 -16.04 4.87
N PRO A 301 8.86 -15.29 4.49
CA PRO A 301 10.22 -15.58 4.92
C PRO A 301 10.38 -15.29 6.43
N SER A 302 11.23 -16.07 7.10
CA SER A 302 11.29 -16.11 8.56
C SER A 302 11.74 -14.79 9.20
N ASN A 303 12.51 -13.98 8.48
CA ASN A 303 12.92 -12.64 8.90
C ASN A 303 11.77 -11.62 8.88
N GLU A 304 10.74 -11.82 8.05
CA GLU A 304 9.61 -10.89 7.92
C GLU A 304 8.46 -11.22 8.88
N LEU A 305 8.36 -12.46 9.39
CA LEU A 305 7.26 -12.92 10.26
C LEU A 305 7.01 -12.03 11.49
N ALA A 306 8.08 -11.45 12.07
CA ALA A 306 7.95 -10.58 13.24
C ALA A 306 7.26 -9.24 12.91
N ASP A 307 7.36 -8.81 11.65
CA ASP A 307 6.99 -7.48 11.19
C ASP A 307 5.75 -7.46 10.29
N VAL A 308 5.15 -8.61 9.98
CA VAL A 308 3.98 -8.73 9.08
C VAL A 308 2.76 -7.90 9.53
N PHE A 309 2.65 -7.64 10.83
CA PHE A 309 1.57 -6.83 11.40
C PHE A 309 1.93 -5.36 11.56
N ASN A 310 3.17 -4.98 11.24
CA ASN A 310 3.56 -3.58 11.26
C ASN A 310 2.82 -2.83 10.15
N LEU A 311 2.39 -1.61 10.46
CA LEU A 311 1.85 -0.70 9.47
C LEU A 311 2.82 -0.57 8.29
N PHE A 312 2.27 -0.70 7.08
CA PHE A 312 2.95 -0.47 5.82
C PHE A 312 4.01 -1.51 5.43
N MET A 313 3.98 -2.69 6.06
CA MET A 313 4.83 -3.80 5.63
C MET A 313 4.35 -4.33 4.28
N GLN A 314 5.27 -4.35 3.31
CA GLN A 314 5.14 -5.06 2.03
C GLN A 314 6.44 -5.84 1.78
N SER A 315 6.35 -7.12 1.38
CA SER A 315 7.53 -7.91 1.03
C SER A 315 8.17 -7.38 -0.27
N GLU A 316 9.50 -7.33 -0.32
CA GLU A 316 10.26 -6.76 -1.46
C GLU A 316 9.93 -7.45 -2.79
N ASP A 317 9.66 -8.76 -2.78
CA ASP A 317 9.27 -9.54 -3.97
C ASP A 317 7.82 -9.28 -4.42
N SER A 318 6.98 -8.69 -3.55
CA SER A 318 5.60 -8.34 -3.88
C SER A 318 5.49 -7.05 -4.69
N LEU A 319 6.51 -6.17 -4.64
CA LEU A 319 6.57 -4.94 -5.45
C LEU A 319 6.72 -5.22 -6.94
N ALA A 320 7.26 -6.39 -7.31
CA ALA A 320 7.41 -6.81 -8.71
C ALA A 320 6.09 -7.32 -9.35
N ARG A 321 5.05 -7.57 -8.54
CA ARG A 321 3.73 -8.03 -9.00
C ARG A 321 2.70 -6.94 -8.67
N SER A 322 2.05 -6.38 -9.68
CA SER A 322 1.12 -5.24 -9.62
C SER A 322 -0.16 -5.44 -8.77
N GLU A 323 -0.24 -6.48 -7.93
CA GLU A 323 -1.37 -6.73 -7.03
C GLU A 323 -1.11 -6.19 -5.59
N GLY A 324 -0.01 -5.46 -5.38
CA GLY A 324 0.53 -5.02 -4.09
C GLY A 324 -0.24 -3.93 -3.32
N GLY A 325 -1.44 -4.19 -2.80
CA GLY A 325 -2.17 -3.27 -1.89
C GLY A 325 -1.40 -2.74 -0.65
N LEU A 326 -1.89 -1.64 -0.05
CA LEU A 326 -1.23 -0.71 0.90
C LEU A 326 -0.50 -1.25 2.15
N GLY A 327 -0.52 -2.56 2.44
CA GLY A 327 0.13 -3.12 3.64
C GLY A 327 -0.59 -2.75 4.95
N ILE A 328 -1.86 -2.35 4.88
CA ILE A 328 -2.66 -1.94 6.04
C ILE A 328 -3.44 -3.12 6.64
N GLY A 329 -3.92 -4.05 5.81
CA GLY A 329 -4.94 -5.03 6.20
C GLY A 329 -4.59 -5.88 7.43
N LEU A 330 -3.36 -6.39 7.53
CA LEU A 330 -2.92 -7.19 8.69
C LEU A 330 -2.77 -6.34 9.96
N SER A 331 -2.25 -5.13 9.85
CA SER A 331 -2.12 -4.22 11.00
C SER A 331 -3.49 -3.82 11.58
N LEU A 332 -4.47 -3.60 10.69
CA LEU A 332 -5.86 -3.34 11.04
C LEU A 332 -6.50 -4.58 11.69
N ALA A 333 -6.28 -5.76 11.10
CA ALA A 333 -6.76 -7.03 11.65
C ALA A 333 -6.23 -7.26 13.08
N LYS A 334 -4.94 -7.00 13.32
CA LYS A 334 -4.32 -7.06 14.65
C LYS A 334 -4.96 -6.10 15.63
N THR A 335 -5.03 -4.82 15.28
CA THR A 335 -5.56 -3.80 16.18
C THR A 335 -7.03 -4.06 16.53
N LEU A 336 -7.85 -4.42 15.54
CA LEU A 336 -9.25 -4.75 15.79
C LEU A 336 -9.36 -5.98 16.69
N THR A 337 -8.58 -7.04 16.45
CA THR A 337 -8.55 -8.23 17.31
C THR A 337 -8.18 -7.89 18.76
N GLU A 338 -7.16 -7.05 18.96
CA GLU A 338 -6.72 -6.59 20.29
C GLU A 338 -7.79 -5.74 20.99
N LEU A 339 -8.48 -4.86 20.26
CA LEU A 339 -9.59 -4.06 20.80
C LEU A 339 -10.79 -4.93 21.23
N HIS A 340 -10.95 -6.11 20.62
CA HIS A 340 -11.93 -7.13 21.03
C HIS A 340 -11.44 -8.01 22.19
N GLY A 341 -10.25 -7.74 22.74
CA GLY A 341 -9.65 -8.52 23.83
C GLY A 341 -9.03 -9.84 23.38
N GLY A 342 -8.74 -9.99 22.10
CA GLY A 342 -8.13 -11.18 21.51
C GLY A 342 -6.66 -11.03 21.14
N THR A 343 -6.13 -12.05 20.46
CA THR A 343 -4.77 -12.07 19.91
C THR A 343 -4.78 -12.55 18.45
N ILE A 344 -3.79 -12.11 17.67
CA ILE A 344 -3.53 -12.63 16.33
C ILE A 344 -2.07 -13.04 16.19
N GLU A 345 -1.82 -14.19 15.57
CA GLU A 345 -0.48 -14.73 15.32
C GLU A 345 -0.35 -15.17 13.86
N ALA A 346 0.88 -15.15 13.34
CA ALA A 346 1.20 -15.56 11.98
C ALA A 346 2.29 -16.64 12.00
N PHE A 347 2.12 -17.65 11.16
CA PHE A 347 3.01 -18.79 11.02
C PHE A 347 3.29 -19.06 9.54
N SER A 348 4.53 -19.41 9.22
CA SER A 348 4.96 -19.81 7.88
C SER A 348 6.22 -20.67 8.03
N ALA A 349 6.31 -21.75 7.27
CA ALA A 349 7.53 -22.57 7.20
C ALA A 349 8.58 -22.03 6.21
N GLY A 350 8.33 -20.85 5.62
CA GLY A 350 9.19 -20.19 4.65
C GLY A 350 8.54 -20.07 3.27
N LEU A 351 9.34 -19.62 2.29
CA LEU A 351 8.86 -19.41 0.93
C LEU A 351 8.40 -20.73 0.27
N GLY A 352 7.25 -20.68 -0.41
CA GLY A 352 6.60 -21.79 -1.10
C GLY A 352 5.83 -22.76 -0.20
N MET A 353 5.77 -22.50 1.11
CA MET A 353 5.14 -23.39 2.09
C MET A 353 3.78 -22.89 2.58
N GLY A 354 3.26 -21.79 2.02
CA GLY A 354 2.04 -21.14 2.48
C GLY A 354 2.18 -20.41 3.82
N SER A 355 1.07 -19.83 4.27
CA SER A 355 0.97 -19.16 5.57
C SER A 355 -0.26 -19.61 6.36
N GLU A 356 -0.19 -19.44 7.68
CA GLU A 356 -1.28 -19.66 8.62
C GLU A 356 -1.40 -18.45 9.54
N PHE A 357 -2.60 -17.87 9.61
CA PHE A 357 -2.94 -16.79 10.53
C PHE A 357 -3.98 -17.29 11.54
N VAL A 358 -3.73 -17.06 12.82
CA VAL A 358 -4.57 -17.55 13.92
C VAL A 358 -5.09 -16.37 14.73
N VAL A 359 -6.40 -16.16 14.70
CA VAL A 359 -7.11 -15.14 15.51
C VAL A 359 -7.80 -15.84 16.66
N THR A 360 -7.57 -15.38 17.89
CA THR A 360 -8.22 -15.90 19.10
C THR A 360 -9.01 -14.79 19.77
N LEU A 361 -10.31 -15.00 19.96
CA LEU A 361 -11.24 -14.04 20.57
C LEU A 361 -11.89 -14.64 21.83
N PRO A 362 -12.17 -13.85 22.88
CA PRO A 362 -12.86 -14.34 24.06
C PRO A 362 -14.31 -14.73 23.73
N MET A 363 -14.70 -15.95 24.09
CA MET A 363 -16.05 -16.46 23.87
C MET A 363 -16.97 -16.04 25.01
N VAL A 364 -18.24 -15.78 24.70
CA VAL A 364 -19.27 -15.65 25.72
C VAL A 364 -19.52 -17.02 26.31
N VAL A 365 -19.10 -17.22 27.56
CA VAL A 365 -19.52 -18.39 28.33
C VAL A 365 -21.00 -18.23 28.60
N GLN A 366 -21.83 -18.96 27.84
CA GLN A 366 -23.24 -19.07 28.14
C GLN A 366 -23.35 -19.81 29.48
N GLN A 367 -23.53 -19.05 30.57
CA GLN A 367 -23.98 -19.62 31.83
C GLN A 367 -25.28 -20.34 31.49
N ALA A 368 -25.26 -21.67 31.58
CA ALA A 368 -26.46 -22.47 31.44
C ALA A 368 -27.51 -21.85 32.36
N ALA A 369 -28.59 -21.32 31.75
CA ALA A 369 -29.74 -20.89 32.50
C ALA A 369 -30.14 -22.09 33.37
N ILE A 370 -30.10 -21.90 34.69
CA ILE A 370 -30.67 -22.85 35.63
C ILE A 370 -32.16 -22.86 35.28
N GLU A 371 -32.59 -23.83 34.49
CA GLU A 371 -34.01 -24.13 34.34
C GLU A 371 -34.55 -24.39 35.74
N PRO A 372 -35.57 -23.64 36.21
CA PRO A 372 -36.19 -23.99 37.47
C PRO A 372 -36.80 -25.38 37.30
N GLU A 373 -36.35 -26.33 38.13
CA GLU A 373 -36.94 -27.66 38.26
C GLU A 373 -38.48 -27.54 38.29
N PRO A 374 -39.21 -28.37 37.51
CA PRO A 374 -40.66 -28.34 37.55
C PRO A 374 -41.13 -28.80 38.93
N ALA A 375 -41.60 -27.84 39.73
CA ALA A 375 -42.24 -28.11 41.01
C ALA A 375 -43.41 -29.07 40.79
N THR A 376 -43.27 -30.26 41.35
CA THR A 376 -44.25 -31.33 41.35
C THR A 376 -45.53 -30.87 42.06
N LEU A 377 -46.64 -30.88 41.31
CA LEU A 377 -47.99 -30.67 41.82
C LEU A 377 -48.37 -31.81 42.78
N GLY A 378 -48.40 -31.50 44.08
CA GLY A 378 -49.06 -32.29 45.13
C GLY A 378 -50.30 -31.54 45.63
N ALA A 379 -51.48 -32.13 45.40
CA ALA A 379 -52.78 -31.59 45.74
C ALA A 379 -53.03 -31.46 47.26
N SER A 380 -53.77 -30.41 47.69
CA SER A 380 -55.16 -30.54 48.18
C SER A 380 -55.60 -29.41 49.13
N ALA A 381 -56.81 -28.89 48.86
CA ALA A 381 -57.77 -28.20 49.74
C ALA A 381 -57.38 -26.81 50.29
N ASN A 382 -58.23 -25.78 50.35
CA ASN A 382 -59.69 -25.74 50.47
C ASN A 382 -60.20 -24.30 50.26
N ALA A 383 -61.48 -24.19 49.92
CA ALA A 383 -62.41 -23.09 50.19
C ALA A 383 -62.22 -21.70 49.52
N ALA A 384 -63.10 -21.42 48.55
CA ALA A 384 -63.63 -20.07 48.30
C ALA A 384 -64.64 -19.68 49.42
N PRO A 385 -64.94 -18.38 49.62
CA PRO A 385 -66.14 -17.87 48.95
C PRO A 385 -66.12 -16.38 48.49
N ARG A 386 -66.83 -16.15 47.38
CA ARG A 386 -67.69 -15.00 46.97
C ARG A 386 -67.59 -13.63 47.68
N ALA A 387 -67.49 -12.56 46.86
CA ALA A 387 -68.46 -11.44 46.71
C ALA A 387 -67.88 -10.41 45.68
N GLN A 388 -68.58 -10.07 44.57
CA GLN A 388 -69.34 -8.80 44.33
C GLN A 388 -68.46 -7.52 44.46
N SER A 389 -68.49 -6.47 43.64
CA SER A 389 -69.31 -5.98 42.51
C SER A 389 -68.79 -4.56 42.14
N ALA A 390 -69.24 -4.03 40.99
CA ALA A 390 -69.24 -2.61 40.56
C ALA A 390 -67.92 -2.05 39.98
N ASP A 391 -67.82 -1.60 38.72
CA ASP A 391 -68.64 -0.67 37.90
C ASP A 391 -68.20 0.81 38.04
N THR A 392 -68.31 1.52 36.91
CA THR A 392 -68.00 2.91 36.54
C THR A 392 -66.57 3.10 36.02
N GLY A 393 -66.31 3.39 34.74
CA GLY A 393 -66.88 4.43 33.84
C GLY A 393 -65.75 5.46 33.60
N ALA A 394 -65.45 6.02 32.44
CA ALA A 394 -66.17 6.15 31.18
C ALA A 394 -65.19 6.66 30.08
N ALA A 395 -65.60 6.41 28.82
CA ALA A 395 -65.54 7.29 27.64
C ALA A 395 -64.20 7.72 27.03
N GLY A 396 -63.96 7.27 25.78
CA GLY A 396 -63.14 7.97 24.78
C GLY A 396 -63.95 9.02 24.01
N PRO A 397 -63.84 9.15 22.67
CA PRO A 397 -62.68 9.20 21.76
C PRO A 397 -62.90 10.37 20.73
N PRO A 398 -62.81 10.29 19.37
CA PRO A 398 -61.88 9.67 18.40
C PRO A 398 -61.47 10.60 17.20
N ALA A 399 -60.73 10.01 16.24
CA ALA A 399 -60.93 10.07 14.77
C ALA A 399 -60.19 11.09 13.85
N GLY A 400 -59.91 10.58 12.63
CA GLY A 400 -59.37 11.24 11.43
C GLY A 400 -58.39 10.29 10.70
N ASP A 401 -58.80 9.24 9.99
CA ASP A 401 -59.62 9.07 8.76
C ASP A 401 -58.88 9.34 7.42
N SER A 402 -58.70 8.26 6.64
CA SER A 402 -58.60 8.12 5.16
C SER A 402 -57.52 8.89 4.37
N ALA A 403 -57.02 8.49 3.19
CA ALA A 403 -57.57 7.61 2.16
C ALA A 403 -56.47 7.06 1.22
N ALA A 404 -56.77 5.93 0.58
CA ALA A 404 -56.11 5.37 -0.59
C ALA A 404 -56.53 6.09 -1.89
N GLY A 405 -55.74 5.97 -2.96
CA GLY A 405 -56.10 6.42 -4.30
C GLY A 405 -55.17 5.89 -5.39
N SER A 406 -55.72 5.07 -6.27
CA SER A 406 -55.13 4.40 -7.44
C SER A 406 -55.47 5.15 -8.74
N ALA A 407 -54.67 4.93 -9.81
CA ALA A 407 -54.96 4.90 -11.27
C ALA A 407 -53.79 5.53 -12.06
N ALA A 408 -53.16 4.95 -13.09
CA ALA A 408 -53.58 4.22 -14.29
C ALA A 408 -54.24 5.09 -15.39
N GLY A 409 -53.70 5.04 -16.61
CA GLY A 409 -54.30 5.49 -17.89
C GLY A 409 -53.48 6.55 -18.65
N SER A 410 -52.81 6.21 -19.77
CA SER A 410 -53.34 6.24 -21.16
C SER A 410 -53.03 7.59 -21.86
N ALA A 411 -52.12 7.68 -22.85
CA ALA A 411 -52.26 7.34 -24.28
C ALA A 411 -53.23 8.24 -25.08
N ALA A 412 -52.70 8.89 -26.14
CA ALA A 412 -53.29 9.31 -27.44
C ALA A 412 -52.38 10.41 -28.05
N GLU A 413 -51.68 10.24 -29.18
CA GLU A 413 -52.13 10.15 -30.60
C GLU A 413 -52.71 11.45 -31.21
N SER A 414 -52.14 11.81 -32.39
CA SER A 414 -52.70 12.54 -33.56
C SER A 414 -51.64 13.50 -34.13
N SER A 415 -51.01 13.27 -35.30
CA SER A 415 -51.55 13.35 -36.69
C SER A 415 -52.12 14.75 -36.99
N ALA A 416 -51.90 15.47 -38.09
CA ALA A 416 -51.25 15.37 -39.40
C ALA A 416 -50.85 16.84 -39.79
N GLU A 417 -50.21 17.25 -40.88
CA GLU A 417 -50.50 17.00 -42.31
C GLU A 417 -49.52 17.85 -43.18
N SER A 418 -49.48 17.52 -44.47
CA SER A 418 -48.56 17.94 -45.54
C SER A 418 -48.69 19.39 -46.02
N SER A 419 -47.60 19.98 -46.54
CA SER A 419 -47.65 20.73 -47.81
C SER A 419 -46.29 20.84 -48.51
N ALA A 420 -46.24 20.44 -49.77
CA ALA A 420 -45.15 20.70 -50.71
C ALA A 420 -45.29 22.12 -51.31
N GLY A 421 -44.16 22.80 -51.51
CA GLY A 421 -44.08 24.08 -52.23
C GLY A 421 -42.62 24.45 -52.52
N SER A 422 -42.23 24.29 -53.78
CA SER A 422 -40.93 24.66 -54.36
C SER A 422 -40.85 26.18 -54.60
N ALA A 423 -39.77 26.82 -54.17
CA ALA A 423 -39.11 27.93 -54.90
C ALA A 423 -37.71 28.19 -54.32
N ALA A 424 -36.80 28.58 -55.22
CA ALA A 424 -35.35 28.66 -55.07
C ALA A 424 -34.85 29.70 -54.03
N GLU A 425 -33.61 29.47 -53.58
CA GLU A 425 -32.46 30.38 -53.74
C GLU A 425 -31.59 30.54 -52.47
N SER A 426 -30.28 30.62 -52.70
CA SER A 426 -29.16 30.92 -51.78
C SER A 426 -28.63 29.78 -50.88
N THR A 427 -27.60 29.10 -51.40
CA THR A 427 -26.55 28.42 -50.62
C THR A 427 -25.82 29.41 -49.72
N PRO A 428 -25.82 29.24 -48.38
CA PRO A 428 -24.80 29.80 -47.53
C PRO A 428 -23.63 28.82 -47.47
N GLU A 429 -22.57 29.20 -48.17
CA GLU A 429 -21.17 29.12 -47.73
C GLU A 429 -20.91 28.22 -46.51
N SER A 430 -20.55 26.97 -46.83
CA SER A 430 -19.96 26.02 -45.88
C SER A 430 -18.69 26.62 -45.29
N ALA A 431 -18.75 26.98 -44.00
CA ALA A 431 -17.57 27.18 -43.17
C ALA A 431 -16.65 25.96 -43.30
N PRO A 432 -15.32 26.13 -43.29
CA PRO A 432 -14.41 25.04 -43.55
C PRO A 432 -14.56 23.97 -42.47
N GLU A 433 -15.13 22.85 -42.87
CA GLU A 433 -15.09 21.57 -42.17
C GLU A 433 -13.62 21.30 -41.84
N SER A 434 -13.29 21.32 -40.55
CA SER A 434 -11.95 21.02 -40.06
C SER A 434 -11.48 19.70 -40.65
N ALA A 435 -10.34 19.72 -41.35
CA ALA A 435 -9.78 18.56 -42.01
C ALA A 435 -9.73 17.34 -41.05
N PRO A 436 -10.13 16.14 -41.50
CA PRO A 436 -10.09 14.95 -40.66
C PRO A 436 -8.63 14.68 -40.24
N GLY A 437 -8.40 14.60 -38.93
CA GLY A 437 -7.12 14.22 -38.37
C GLY A 437 -6.66 12.90 -38.99
N THR A 438 -5.41 12.83 -39.43
CA THR A 438 -4.87 11.61 -40.04
C THR A 438 -4.91 10.46 -39.02
N ARG A 439 -5.57 9.36 -39.39
CA ARG A 439 -5.54 8.10 -38.63
C ARG A 439 -4.10 7.70 -38.36
N ARG A 440 -3.75 7.51 -37.08
CA ARG A 440 -2.41 7.14 -36.61
C ARG A 440 -2.43 5.82 -35.89
N ARG A 441 -1.31 5.09 -35.93
CA ARG A 441 -1.08 3.92 -35.08
C ARG A 441 -0.62 4.37 -33.71
N VAL A 442 -1.47 4.21 -32.69
CA VAL A 442 -1.19 4.60 -31.31
C VAL A 442 -1.00 3.35 -30.47
N MET A 443 0.09 3.27 -29.73
CA MET A 443 0.30 2.23 -28.71
C MET A 443 0.03 2.83 -27.33
N VAL A 444 -0.84 2.18 -26.54
CA VAL A 444 -1.11 2.55 -25.14
C VAL A 444 -0.46 1.50 -24.26
N VAL A 445 0.39 1.93 -23.33
CA VAL A 445 1.05 1.05 -22.35
C VAL A 445 0.73 1.55 -20.95
N ASP A 446 -0.09 0.79 -20.23
CA ASP A 446 -0.56 1.12 -18.89
C ASP A 446 -0.85 -0.19 -18.15
N ASP A 447 -0.38 -0.32 -16.91
CA ASP A 447 -0.60 -1.52 -16.09
C ASP A 447 -2.03 -1.59 -15.54
N SER A 448 -2.75 -0.47 -15.55
CA SER A 448 -4.18 -0.42 -15.31
C SER A 448 -4.95 -0.88 -16.55
N VAL A 449 -5.38 -2.15 -16.55
CA VAL A 449 -6.21 -2.73 -17.62
C VAL A 449 -7.42 -1.84 -17.95
N ASP A 450 -8.19 -1.44 -16.93
CA ASP A 450 -9.35 -0.57 -17.11
C ASP A 450 -8.97 0.80 -17.70
N GLY A 451 -7.81 1.34 -17.32
CA GLY A 451 -7.30 2.62 -17.81
C GLY A 451 -6.88 2.54 -19.27
N ALA A 452 -6.16 1.48 -19.63
CA ALA A 452 -5.67 1.23 -20.97
C ALA A 452 -6.80 0.93 -21.96
N GLU A 453 -7.75 0.08 -21.56
CA GLU A 453 -8.92 -0.26 -22.39
C GLU A 453 -9.82 0.95 -22.64
N SER A 454 -10.15 1.72 -21.59
CA SER A 454 -10.96 2.93 -21.75
C SER A 454 -10.27 3.99 -22.62
N MET A 455 -8.95 4.15 -22.50
CA MET A 455 -8.16 5.02 -23.37
C MET A 455 -8.15 4.54 -24.83
N SER A 456 -8.09 3.22 -25.06
CA SER A 456 -8.18 2.64 -26.41
C SER A 456 -9.49 3.01 -27.08
N ILE A 457 -10.61 2.84 -26.38
CA ILE A 457 -11.94 3.18 -26.90
C ILE A 457 -12.00 4.66 -27.28
N LEU A 458 -11.54 5.56 -26.40
CA LEU A 458 -11.51 7.00 -26.69
C LEU A 458 -10.69 7.34 -27.94
N LEU A 459 -9.48 6.79 -28.06
CA LEU A 459 -8.60 7.06 -29.19
C LEU A 459 -9.09 6.43 -30.51
N GLU A 460 -9.73 5.26 -30.45
CA GLU A 460 -10.39 4.63 -31.61
C GLU A 460 -11.56 5.47 -32.10
N MET A 461 -12.35 6.06 -31.19
CA MET A 461 -13.43 6.98 -31.54
C MET A 461 -12.93 8.26 -32.21
N LEU A 462 -11.71 8.69 -31.88
CA LEU A 462 -11.01 9.79 -32.58
C LEU A 462 -10.42 9.37 -33.93
N GLY A 463 -10.62 8.13 -34.35
CA GLY A 463 -10.23 7.61 -35.66
C GLY A 463 -8.81 7.07 -35.72
N HIS A 464 -8.15 6.84 -34.59
CA HIS A 464 -6.83 6.21 -34.54
C HIS A 464 -6.92 4.68 -34.57
N GLU A 465 -5.84 4.02 -35.00
CA GLU A 465 -5.65 2.57 -34.83
C GLU A 465 -4.87 2.35 -33.54
N VAL A 466 -5.49 1.72 -32.55
CA VAL A 466 -4.91 1.62 -31.20
C VAL A 466 -4.52 0.19 -30.88
N ARG A 467 -3.40 0.02 -30.16
CA ARG A 467 -2.99 -1.27 -29.60
C ARG A 467 -2.56 -1.10 -28.15
N VAL A 468 -3.16 -1.89 -27.27
CA VAL A 468 -2.94 -1.85 -25.83
C VAL A 468 -1.90 -2.89 -25.41
N MET A 469 -1.04 -2.51 -24.45
CA MET A 469 -0.07 -3.36 -23.76
C MET A 469 -0.18 -3.09 -22.26
N TYR A 470 -0.04 -4.14 -21.44
CA TYR A 470 -0.17 -4.02 -19.98
C TYR A 470 1.18 -4.06 -19.24
N ASP A 471 2.27 -4.28 -19.98
CA ASP A 471 3.62 -4.31 -19.43
C ASP A 471 4.65 -3.82 -20.46
N GLY A 472 5.81 -3.39 -19.96
CA GLY A 472 6.87 -2.81 -20.78
C GLY A 472 7.56 -3.81 -21.71
N ALA A 473 7.65 -5.09 -21.33
CA ALA A 473 8.32 -6.11 -22.14
C ALA A 473 7.51 -6.45 -23.39
N ALA A 474 6.19 -6.64 -23.24
CA ALA A 474 5.26 -6.84 -24.33
C ALA A 474 5.21 -5.64 -25.28
N ALA A 475 5.30 -4.42 -24.75
CA ALA A 475 5.38 -3.20 -25.53
C ALA A 475 6.62 -3.19 -26.45
N ILE A 476 7.81 -3.46 -25.91
CA ILE A 476 9.06 -3.51 -26.69
C ILE A 476 8.98 -4.60 -27.76
N ALA A 477 8.51 -5.81 -27.40
CA ALA A 477 8.44 -6.93 -28.32
C ALA A 477 7.49 -6.68 -29.51
N THR A 478 6.38 -6.00 -29.26
CA THR A 478 5.34 -5.77 -30.28
C THR A 478 5.57 -4.48 -31.10
N ALA A 479 6.30 -3.51 -30.55
CA ALA A 479 6.46 -2.20 -31.19
C ALA A 479 7.12 -2.26 -32.57
N SER A 480 8.06 -3.18 -32.80
CA SER A 480 8.71 -3.35 -34.11
C SER A 480 7.77 -3.87 -35.19
N GLU A 481 6.77 -4.68 -34.83
CA GLU A 481 5.75 -5.20 -35.75
C GLU A 481 4.67 -4.15 -36.01
N PHE A 482 4.12 -3.57 -34.94
CA PHE A 482 3.03 -2.60 -35.03
C PHE A 482 3.47 -1.24 -35.60
N LYS A 483 4.75 -0.88 -35.42
CA LYS A 483 5.35 0.40 -35.84
C LYS A 483 4.49 1.60 -35.43
N PRO A 484 4.27 1.80 -34.12
CA PRO A 484 3.44 2.90 -33.65
C PRO A 484 4.02 4.24 -34.07
N GLU A 485 3.14 5.17 -34.42
CA GLU A 485 3.47 6.57 -34.68
C GLU A 485 3.40 7.41 -33.40
N VAL A 486 2.60 6.96 -32.42
CA VAL A 486 2.48 7.55 -31.09
C VAL A 486 2.50 6.45 -30.05
N VAL A 487 3.20 6.65 -28.94
CA VAL A 487 3.19 5.78 -27.77
C VAL A 487 2.80 6.59 -26.55
N LEU A 488 1.67 6.27 -25.95
CA LEU A 488 1.26 6.72 -24.63
C LEU A 488 1.79 5.72 -23.61
N LEU A 489 2.73 6.14 -22.77
CA LEU A 489 3.48 5.23 -21.92
C LEU A 489 3.38 5.66 -20.46
N ASP A 490 2.83 4.80 -19.60
CA ASP A 490 3.01 4.98 -18.16
C ASP A 490 4.49 4.80 -17.79
N ILE A 491 4.97 5.63 -16.87
CA ILE A 491 6.32 5.50 -16.31
C ILE A 491 6.36 4.38 -15.26
N GLY A 492 5.29 4.26 -14.47
CA GLY A 492 5.22 3.37 -13.31
C GLY A 492 5.03 1.88 -13.63
N LEU A 493 5.46 1.41 -14.80
CA LEU A 493 5.22 0.04 -15.23
C LEU A 493 5.97 -0.99 -14.36
N PRO A 494 5.35 -2.14 -14.05
CA PRO A 494 5.99 -3.24 -13.32
C PRO A 494 7.11 -3.89 -14.15
N GLY A 495 8.17 -4.34 -13.46
CA GLY A 495 9.32 -5.00 -14.10
C GLY A 495 10.21 -4.00 -14.85
N ILE A 496 9.92 -3.74 -16.12
CA ILE A 496 10.66 -2.77 -16.94
C ILE A 496 9.94 -1.43 -16.85
N ASP A 497 10.58 -0.45 -16.20
CA ASP A 497 10.03 0.89 -16.05
C ASP A 497 9.86 1.60 -17.41
N GLY A 498 8.96 2.60 -17.47
CA GLY A 498 8.70 3.32 -18.71
C GLY A 498 9.91 4.08 -19.28
N TYR A 499 10.89 4.45 -18.45
CA TYR A 499 12.13 5.07 -18.95
C TYR A 499 12.99 4.08 -19.72
N GLN A 500 13.06 2.83 -19.26
CA GLN A 500 13.76 1.74 -19.94
C GLN A 500 13.05 1.37 -21.24
N VAL A 501 11.71 1.30 -21.23
CA VAL A 501 10.91 1.10 -22.44
C VAL A 501 11.15 2.21 -23.46
N ALA A 502 11.10 3.48 -23.04
CA ALA A 502 11.38 4.61 -23.94
C ALA A 502 12.78 4.52 -24.57
N ARG A 503 13.80 4.19 -23.77
CA ARG A 503 15.17 3.99 -24.28
C ARG A 503 15.27 2.83 -25.27
N ALA A 504 14.58 1.72 -25.01
CA ALA A 504 14.55 0.59 -25.93
C ALA A 504 13.86 0.96 -27.26
N LEU A 505 12.72 1.64 -27.21
CA LEU A 505 12.01 2.11 -28.39
C LEU A 505 12.83 3.13 -29.20
N ARG A 506 13.65 3.95 -28.54
CA ARG A 506 14.58 4.89 -29.19
C ARG A 506 15.79 4.22 -29.82
N ALA A 507 16.25 3.09 -29.26
CA ALA A 507 17.38 2.34 -29.79
C ALA A 507 17.02 1.57 -31.08
N GLU A 508 15.74 1.21 -31.25
CA GLU A 508 15.25 0.48 -32.42
C GLU A 508 14.90 1.41 -33.59
N PRO A 509 15.53 1.27 -34.79
CA PRO A 509 15.30 2.17 -35.92
C PRO A 509 13.83 2.24 -36.39
N ALA A 510 13.07 1.16 -36.20
CA ALA A 510 11.67 1.08 -36.60
C ALA A 510 10.73 1.94 -35.74
N THR A 511 11.13 2.27 -34.51
CA THR A 511 10.32 2.97 -33.51
C THR A 511 10.97 4.26 -33.02
N ALA A 512 12.24 4.50 -33.35
CA ALA A 512 13.00 5.67 -32.91
C ALA A 512 12.33 7.01 -33.24
N GLY A 513 11.55 7.08 -34.33
CA GLY A 513 10.81 8.27 -34.75
C GLY A 513 9.39 8.41 -34.18
N ALA A 514 8.90 7.46 -33.38
CA ALA A 514 7.56 7.52 -32.80
C ALA A 514 7.45 8.66 -31.78
N LEU A 515 6.28 9.31 -31.69
CA LEU A 515 6.02 10.31 -30.66
C LEU A 515 5.84 9.62 -29.30
N LEU A 516 6.76 9.80 -28.35
CA LEU A 516 6.68 9.21 -27.02
C LEU A 516 6.10 10.23 -26.02
N ILE A 517 4.94 9.90 -25.45
CA ILE A 517 4.25 10.73 -24.46
C ILE A 517 4.25 9.99 -23.13
N ALA A 518 4.95 10.53 -22.14
CA ALA A 518 4.96 9.98 -20.79
C ALA A 518 3.65 10.33 -20.06
N LEU A 519 3.02 9.34 -19.45
CA LEU A 519 1.94 9.49 -18.48
C LEU A 519 2.52 9.27 -17.09
N THR A 520 2.43 10.26 -16.20
CA THR A 520 3.13 10.19 -14.90
C THR A 520 2.22 10.56 -13.74
N GLY A 521 2.41 9.93 -12.57
CA GLY A 521 1.75 10.36 -11.33
C GLY A 521 2.33 11.63 -10.71
N TYR A 522 3.56 12.02 -11.09
CA TYR A 522 4.32 13.12 -10.49
C TYR A 522 4.73 14.17 -11.54
N GLY A 523 4.50 15.44 -11.25
CA GLY A 523 4.79 16.58 -12.13
C GLY A 523 5.99 17.42 -11.71
N GLN A 524 6.92 16.86 -10.91
CA GLN A 524 8.09 17.62 -10.46
C GLN A 524 9.07 17.86 -11.60
N GLU A 525 9.85 18.94 -11.50
CA GLU A 525 10.80 19.33 -12.55
C GLU A 525 11.92 18.27 -12.75
N SER A 526 12.29 17.54 -11.69
CA SER A 526 13.18 16.38 -11.76
C SER A 526 12.63 15.26 -12.62
N ASP A 527 11.32 14.98 -12.55
CA ASP A 527 10.69 13.90 -13.32
C ASP A 527 10.62 14.27 -14.80
N ARG A 528 10.37 15.54 -15.10
CA ARG A 528 10.42 16.09 -16.47
C ARG A 528 11.81 16.02 -17.08
N GLN A 529 12.87 16.17 -16.27
CA GLN A 529 14.23 16.01 -16.78
C GLN A 529 14.51 14.54 -17.09
N ARG A 530 14.12 13.63 -16.19
CA ARG A 530 14.31 12.18 -16.38
C ARG A 530 13.56 11.65 -17.60
N THR A 531 12.35 12.13 -17.89
CA THR A 531 11.60 11.73 -19.09
C THR A 531 12.31 12.22 -20.36
N ARG A 532 12.77 13.47 -20.39
CA ARG A 532 13.55 13.99 -21.51
C ARG A 532 14.84 13.19 -21.75
N ASP A 533 15.59 12.89 -20.68
CA ASP A 533 16.84 12.13 -20.77
C ASP A 533 16.62 10.68 -21.24
N ALA A 534 15.46 10.09 -20.96
CA ALA A 534 15.06 8.77 -21.45
C ALA A 534 14.56 8.78 -22.90
N GLY A 535 14.32 9.97 -23.48
CA GLY A 535 13.93 10.14 -24.87
C GLY A 535 12.44 10.41 -25.11
N PHE A 536 11.67 10.80 -24.08
CA PHE A 536 10.28 11.23 -24.26
C PHE A 536 10.18 12.60 -24.94
N ASP A 537 9.15 12.79 -25.76
CA ASP A 537 8.86 14.06 -26.44
C ASP A 537 7.96 14.96 -25.60
N HIS A 538 6.98 14.37 -24.91
CA HIS A 538 6.01 15.08 -24.07
C HIS A 538 5.80 14.36 -22.74
N HIS A 539 5.34 15.12 -21.76
CA HIS A 539 5.06 14.65 -20.41
C HIS A 539 3.69 15.17 -20.00
N LEU A 540 2.76 14.27 -19.71
CA LEU A 540 1.44 14.57 -19.17
C LEU A 540 1.28 13.96 -17.78
N VAL A 541 0.66 14.72 -16.87
CA VAL A 541 0.39 14.26 -15.50
C VAL A 541 -0.95 13.53 -15.48
N LYS A 542 -0.97 12.32 -14.92
CA LYS A 542 -2.18 11.54 -14.68
C LYS A 542 -3.05 12.23 -13.60
N PRO A 543 -4.38 12.36 -13.82
CA PRO A 543 -5.10 11.99 -15.03
C PRO A 543 -4.85 13.03 -16.16
N ALA A 544 -4.36 12.61 -17.34
CA ALA A 544 -4.10 13.50 -18.49
C ALA A 544 -5.31 13.61 -19.43
N SER A 545 -5.92 14.79 -19.64
CA SER A 545 -7.22 14.91 -20.35
C SER A 545 -7.12 14.46 -21.81
N LEU A 546 -8.25 14.00 -22.38
CA LEU A 546 -8.28 13.65 -23.81
C LEU A 546 -7.87 14.84 -24.69
N ASP A 547 -8.34 16.05 -24.35
CA ASP A 547 -7.97 17.29 -25.05
C ASP A 547 -6.47 17.57 -25.02
N ASP A 548 -5.77 17.25 -23.93
CA ASP A 548 -4.31 17.43 -23.84
C ASP A 548 -3.59 16.38 -24.69
N ILE A 549 -4.06 15.14 -24.69
CA ILE A 549 -3.51 14.06 -25.53
C ILE A 549 -3.70 14.39 -27.01
N GLU A 550 -4.91 14.78 -27.43
CA GLU A 550 -5.21 15.20 -28.79
C GLU A 550 -4.33 16.37 -29.23
N ARG A 551 -4.17 17.39 -28.38
CA ARG A 551 -3.33 18.55 -28.69
C ARG A 551 -1.89 18.14 -28.97
N VAL A 552 -1.34 17.23 -28.17
CA VAL A 552 0.02 16.73 -28.34
C VAL A 552 0.15 15.87 -29.61
N ILE A 553 -0.84 15.03 -29.91
CA ILE A 553 -0.87 14.22 -31.13
C ILE A 553 -0.99 15.12 -32.37
N ALA A 554 -1.91 16.09 -32.35
CA ALA A 554 -2.18 17.01 -33.46
C ALA A 554 -1.01 17.95 -33.75
N ALA A 555 -0.38 18.52 -32.71
CA ALA A 555 0.75 19.45 -32.86
C ALA A 555 1.96 18.82 -33.59
N ASN A 556 2.15 17.50 -33.48
CA ASN A 556 3.23 16.77 -34.16
C ASN A 556 2.83 16.16 -35.51
N GLY A 557 1.59 16.38 -35.98
CA GLY A 557 1.11 15.91 -37.28
C GLY A 557 1.34 16.87 -38.43
N ALA A 558 1.52 18.16 -38.15
CA ALA A 558 1.49 19.22 -39.15
C ALA A 558 2.84 19.49 -39.85
N GLY A 559 3.85 18.63 -39.71
CA GLY A 559 5.14 18.83 -40.37
C GLY A 559 6.12 17.70 -40.14
N GLY A 560 6.10 16.70 -41.01
CA GLY A 560 7.14 15.67 -41.07
C GLY A 560 8.49 16.27 -41.46
N VAL A 561 9.33 16.53 -40.46
CA VAL A 561 10.79 16.62 -40.63
C VAL A 561 11.39 15.58 -39.68
N PRO A 562 12.18 14.59 -40.16
CA PRO A 562 12.89 13.69 -39.27
C PRO A 562 13.89 14.50 -38.45
N ARG A 563 13.73 14.51 -37.12
CA ARG A 563 14.64 15.23 -36.22
C ARG A 563 15.98 14.49 -36.15
N ASN A 564 17.04 15.24 -36.47
CA ASN A 564 18.43 14.83 -36.30
C ASN A 564 18.76 14.76 -34.78
N PRO A 565 19.48 13.74 -34.28
CA PRO A 565 19.85 13.66 -32.87
C PRO A 565 20.97 14.67 -32.58
N GLY A 566 20.62 15.88 -32.14
CA GLY A 566 21.64 16.86 -31.75
C GLY A 566 21.24 18.33 -31.67
N THR A 567 19.96 18.68 -31.44
CA THR A 567 19.60 20.10 -31.29
C THR A 567 18.71 20.31 -30.07
N THR A 568 19.32 20.93 -29.05
CA THR A 568 18.66 21.50 -27.87
C THR A 568 17.56 22.48 -28.31
N ALA A 569 16.30 22.13 -28.06
CA ALA A 569 15.17 23.04 -28.21
C ALA A 569 15.02 23.88 -26.93
N GLN A 570 14.85 25.19 -27.11
CA GLN A 570 14.64 26.19 -26.06
C GLN A 570 13.32 25.95 -25.29
N PRO A 571 13.24 26.37 -24.01
CA PRO A 571 12.07 26.17 -23.17
C PRO A 571 10.89 27.03 -23.63
N ASP A 572 9.71 26.41 -23.75
CA ASP A 572 8.45 27.10 -23.97
C ASP A 572 8.12 28.02 -22.79
N ALA A 573 7.70 29.23 -23.15
CA ALA A 573 7.42 30.32 -22.23
C ALA A 573 6.27 29.98 -21.28
N ALA A 574 6.56 30.03 -19.98
CA ALA A 574 5.56 30.06 -18.92
C ALA A 574 4.59 31.23 -19.13
N GLN A 575 3.29 30.95 -19.16
CA GLN A 575 2.28 31.99 -19.05
C GLN A 575 2.30 32.61 -17.64
N PRO A 576 2.22 33.94 -17.51
CA PRO A 576 2.30 34.61 -16.22
C PRO A 576 0.94 34.57 -15.53
N ASN A 577 0.87 33.99 -14.33
CA ASN A 577 -0.29 34.13 -13.47
C ASN A 577 -0.22 35.52 -12.79
N ALA A 578 -1.18 36.38 -13.11
CA ALA A 578 -1.22 37.76 -12.66
C ALA A 578 -1.78 37.88 -11.23
N ALA A 579 -0.93 38.42 -10.36
CA ALA A 579 -1.19 39.52 -9.43
C ALA A 579 -2.16 39.38 -8.22
N GLN A 580 -1.49 39.34 -7.04
CA GLN A 580 -1.53 40.34 -5.94
C GLN A 580 -2.59 40.26 -4.80
N PRO A 581 -2.35 40.92 -3.63
CA PRO A 581 -1.14 41.64 -3.15
C PRO A 581 -0.69 41.33 -1.70
N ASP A 582 0.61 41.54 -1.47
CA ASP A 582 1.24 42.46 -0.49
C ASP A 582 0.56 42.68 0.88
N VAL A 583 1.22 42.24 1.96
CA VAL A 583 1.28 42.99 3.24
C VAL A 583 2.70 42.87 3.80
N THR A 584 3.40 44.00 3.73
CA THR A 584 4.57 44.39 4.52
C THR A 584 4.22 44.49 6.00
N GLU A 585 4.93 43.75 6.86
CA GLU A 585 5.83 44.23 7.93
C GLU A 585 6.36 43.07 8.77
#